data_AF-A0A8S3Y7R3-F1
#
_entry.id   AF-A0A8S3Y7R3-F1
#
_cell.length_a   1.000
_cell.length_b   1.000
_cell.length_c   1.000
_cell.angle_alpha   90.00
_cell.angle_beta   90.00
_cell.angle_gamma   90.00
#
_symmetry.space_group_name_H-M   'P 1'
#
loop_
_entity.id
_entity.type
_entity.pdbx_description
1 polymer ?
#
loop_
_entity_poly.entity_id
_entity_poly.type
_entity_poly.pdbx_seq_one_letter_code
_entity_poly.pdbx_strand_id
1 'polypeptide(L)'
;MLDNHSLSVNFIWVKAHTGIAGNEAADLAAKAAATSHNVPILIKFPISFVRKLAQQDSKVASEQFYQDNMKGEITRKWLPTLTHIQELYQVTKHSFTLTQILTGHGYHKEYLHRFKIVENNTCPCDDTAVQSIFHLLNDCPKFQATRLTHTTTCANFKVQPFSIEEIIKKESTFETFLHHINSIIKSLKKFNGTE
;
A
#
# COMPACT_ATOMS: atom_id res chain seq x y z
N MET A 1 -5.18 -10.78 53.07
CA MET A 1 -6.56 -10.70 53.58
C MET A 1 -7.09 -12.13 53.69
N LEU A 2 -7.24 -12.61 54.92
CA LEU A 2 -7.91 -13.87 55.29
C LEU A 2 -9.29 -13.54 55.89
N ASP A 3 -10.00 -12.59 55.28
CA ASP A 3 -11.11 -11.90 55.96
C ASP A 3 -12.49 -12.44 55.57
N ASN A 4 -12.64 -13.76 55.35
CA ASN A 4 -13.98 -14.29 55.07
C ASN A 4 -14.28 -15.74 55.48
N HIS A 5 -13.51 -16.32 56.40
CA HIS A 5 -13.90 -17.58 57.03
C HIS A 5 -13.71 -17.48 58.54
N SER A 6 -14.68 -18.01 59.31
CA SER A 6 -14.71 -18.09 60.78
C SER A 6 -13.68 -19.06 61.36
N LEU A 7 -12.46 -19.04 60.82
CA LEU A 7 -11.33 -19.86 61.25
C LEU A 7 -10.32 -18.95 61.94
N SER A 8 -10.11 -19.17 63.23
CA SER A 8 -8.99 -18.56 63.94
C SER A 8 -7.71 -19.27 63.52
N VAL A 9 -6.81 -18.55 62.85
CA VAL A 9 -5.53 -19.06 62.36
C VAL A 9 -4.39 -18.40 63.13
N ASN A 10 -3.51 -19.21 63.70
CA ASN A 10 -2.30 -18.76 64.37
C ASN A 10 -1.08 -19.05 63.49
N PHE A 11 -0.22 -18.04 63.31
CA PHE A 11 1.04 -18.18 62.59
C PHE A 11 2.17 -18.43 63.57
N ILE A 12 2.93 -19.50 63.33
CA ILE A 12 4.10 -19.86 64.13
C ILE A 12 5.26 -20.08 63.18
N TRP A 13 6.41 -19.49 63.51
CA TRP A 13 7.66 -19.75 62.80
C TRP A 13 8.34 -20.99 63.36
N VAL A 14 8.81 -21.86 62.47
CA VAL A 14 9.60 -23.03 62.84
C VAL A 14 10.92 -23.04 62.07
N LYS A 15 11.98 -23.48 62.74
CA LYS A 15 13.31 -23.58 62.13
C LYS A 15 13.34 -24.72 61.11
N ALA A 16 13.98 -24.47 59.97
CA ALA A 16 14.20 -25.49 58.93
C ALA A 16 15.19 -26.57 59.40
N HIS A 17 15.05 -27.79 58.86
CA HIS A 17 15.99 -28.91 59.04
C HIS A 17 16.22 -29.37 60.49
N THR A 18 15.18 -29.33 61.31
CA THR A 18 15.22 -29.75 62.72
C THR A 18 14.52 -31.08 62.99
N GLY A 19 14.10 -31.85 61.97
CA GLY A 19 13.41 -33.13 62.16
C GLY A 19 11.90 -33.02 62.32
N ILE A 20 11.30 -31.83 62.10
CA ILE A 20 9.84 -31.66 62.22
C ILE A 20 9.17 -32.25 60.98
N ALA A 21 8.62 -33.46 61.12
CA ALA A 21 8.09 -34.25 60.01
C ALA A 21 7.14 -33.48 59.08
N GLY A 22 6.23 -32.65 59.61
CA GLY A 22 5.31 -31.84 58.80
C GLY A 22 6.01 -30.74 58.00
N ASN A 23 7.01 -30.08 58.58
CA ASN A 23 7.80 -29.05 57.90
C ASN A 23 8.70 -29.67 56.82
N GLU A 24 9.27 -30.84 57.11
CA GLU A 24 10.10 -31.58 56.16
C GLU A 24 9.29 -32.14 54.99
N ALA A 25 8.09 -32.66 55.26
CA ALA A 25 7.17 -33.09 54.20
C ALA A 25 6.75 -31.92 53.31
N ALA A 26 6.46 -30.75 53.90
CA ALA A 26 6.14 -29.54 53.15
C ALA A 26 7.33 -29.06 52.29
N ASP A 27 8.55 -29.04 52.84
CA ASP A 27 9.77 -28.67 52.11
C ASP A 27 10.08 -29.65 50.97
N LEU A 28 9.90 -30.96 51.21
CA LEU A 28 10.10 -32.00 50.19
C LEU A 28 9.09 -31.85 49.05
N ALA A 29 7.81 -31.60 49.37
CA ALA A 29 6.78 -31.34 48.38
C ALA A 29 7.07 -30.07 47.55
N ALA A 30 7.52 -29.00 48.21
CA ALA A 30 7.90 -27.75 47.55
C ALA A 30 9.12 -27.95 46.62
N LYS A 31 10.15 -28.68 47.07
CA LYS A 31 11.32 -29.05 46.27
C LYS A 31 10.95 -29.90 45.08
N ALA A 32 10.12 -30.94 45.27
CA ALA A 32 9.65 -31.80 44.20
C ALA A 32 8.91 -31.00 43.11
N ALA A 33 8.02 -30.09 43.52
CA ALA A 33 7.31 -29.19 42.61
C ALA A 33 8.27 -28.26 41.86
N ALA A 34 9.24 -27.65 42.55
CA ALA A 34 10.25 -26.78 41.94
C ALA A 34 11.16 -27.52 40.94
N THR A 35 11.46 -28.80 41.18
CA THR A 35 12.25 -29.64 40.28
C THR A 35 11.46 -30.27 39.15
N SER A 36 10.11 -30.24 39.20
CA SER A 36 9.29 -30.73 38.11
C SER A 36 9.43 -29.78 36.90
N HIS A 37 10.26 -30.16 35.94
CA HIS A 37 10.53 -29.39 34.71
C HIS A 37 9.35 -29.45 33.72
N ASN A 38 8.11 -29.33 34.22
CA ASN A 38 6.95 -29.01 33.40
C ASN A 38 6.74 -27.49 33.41
N VAL A 39 7.82 -26.72 33.19
CA VAL A 39 7.64 -25.38 32.65
C VAL A 39 6.99 -25.61 31.30
N PRO A 40 5.72 -25.22 31.07
CA PRO A 40 5.20 -25.25 29.71
C PRO A 40 6.22 -24.47 28.89
N ILE A 41 6.68 -25.01 27.76
CA ILE A 41 7.46 -24.23 26.79
C ILE A 41 6.52 -23.13 26.33
N LEU A 42 6.48 -22.08 27.12
CA LEU A 42 5.59 -20.98 26.97
C LEU A 42 6.41 -20.01 26.14
N ILE A 43 6.53 -20.36 24.86
CA ILE A 43 7.00 -19.44 23.82
C ILE A 43 5.90 -18.40 23.70
N LYS A 44 5.87 -17.51 24.70
CA LYS A 44 4.91 -16.44 24.89
C LYS A 44 5.42 -15.26 24.06
N PHE A 45 5.56 -15.46 22.74
CA PHE A 45 5.76 -14.30 21.89
C PHE A 45 4.51 -13.42 22.04
N PRO A 46 4.67 -12.10 22.26
CA PRO A 46 3.54 -11.20 22.21
C PRO A 46 2.80 -11.40 20.88
N ILE A 47 1.47 -11.41 20.90
CA ILE A 47 0.66 -11.50 19.66
C ILE A 47 1.07 -10.38 18.69
N SER A 48 1.49 -9.22 19.21
CA SER A 48 2.05 -8.12 18.42
C SER A 48 3.31 -8.50 17.64
N PHE A 49 4.19 -9.34 18.19
CA PHE A 49 5.38 -9.83 17.51
C PHE A 49 5.02 -10.75 16.34
N VAL A 50 4.14 -11.73 16.57
CA VAL A 50 3.66 -12.64 15.52
C VAL A 50 2.94 -11.86 14.42
N ARG A 51 2.10 -10.89 14.80
CA ARG A 51 1.41 -10.01 13.84
C ARG A 51 2.38 -9.17 13.02
N LYS A 52 3.44 -8.64 13.64
CA LYS A 52 4.47 -7.87 12.94
C LYS A 52 5.19 -8.72 11.90
N LEU A 53 5.58 -9.95 12.26
CA LEU A 53 6.20 -10.89 11.32
C LEU A 53 5.26 -11.19 10.14
N ALA A 54 4.02 -11.58 10.43
CA ALA A 54 3.03 -11.86 9.38
C ALA A 54 2.77 -10.65 8.46
N GLN A 55 2.77 -9.43 9.00
CA GLN A 55 2.67 -8.21 8.20
C GLN A 55 3.89 -7.98 7.32
N GLN A 56 5.10 -8.26 7.81
CA GLN A 56 6.33 -8.15 7.02
C GLN A 56 6.32 -9.16 5.88
N ASP A 57 6.00 -10.42 6.15
CA ASP A 57 5.91 -11.49 5.15
C ASP A 57 4.85 -11.16 4.09
N SER A 58 3.68 -10.70 4.54
CA SER A 58 2.60 -10.29 3.63
C SER A 58 2.99 -9.11 2.74
N LYS A 59 3.73 -8.12 3.26
CA LYS A 59 4.23 -6.99 2.46
C LYS A 59 5.19 -7.47 1.37
N VAL A 60 6.15 -8.32 1.71
CA VAL A 60 7.12 -8.87 0.74
C VAL A 60 6.39 -9.70 -0.32
N ALA A 61 5.50 -10.61 0.08
CA ALA A 61 4.74 -11.43 -0.85
C ALA A 61 3.83 -10.58 -1.77
N SER A 62 3.20 -9.53 -1.24
CA SER A 62 2.34 -8.64 -2.04
C SER A 62 3.14 -7.83 -3.05
N GLU A 63 4.31 -7.33 -2.66
CA GLU A 63 5.20 -6.60 -3.56
C GLU A 63 5.72 -7.52 -4.67
N GLN A 64 6.19 -8.73 -4.34
CA GLN A 64 6.59 -9.74 -5.33
C GLN A 64 5.47 -10.07 -6.30
N PHE A 65 4.26 -10.35 -5.79
CA PHE A 65 3.09 -10.58 -6.62
C PHE A 65 2.79 -9.39 -7.53
N TYR A 66 2.95 -8.16 -7.05
CA TYR A 66 2.73 -6.97 -7.85
C TYR A 66 3.74 -6.86 -9.01
N GLN A 67 5.02 -7.13 -8.76
CA GLN A 67 6.08 -7.10 -9.78
C GLN A 67 5.94 -8.22 -10.82
N ASP A 68 5.72 -9.45 -10.37
CA ASP A 68 5.80 -10.65 -11.21
C ASP A 68 4.53 -10.87 -12.06
N ASN A 69 3.44 -10.19 -11.72
CA ASN A 69 2.17 -10.37 -12.42
C ASN A 69 2.18 -9.74 -13.81
N MET A 70 1.85 -10.50 -14.84
CA MET A 70 1.79 -10.01 -16.23
C MET A 70 0.73 -8.92 -16.45
N LYS A 71 -0.30 -8.83 -15.60
CA LYS A 71 -1.36 -7.82 -15.69
C LYS A 71 -0.96 -6.53 -14.99
N GLY A 72 -1.49 -5.40 -15.46
CA GLY A 72 -1.27 -4.09 -14.81
C GLY A 72 0.04 -3.39 -15.22
N GLU A 73 0.63 -3.76 -16.36
CA GLU A 73 1.89 -3.19 -16.84
C GLU A 73 1.86 -1.66 -16.91
N ILE A 74 0.78 -1.07 -17.43
CA ILE A 74 0.64 0.39 -17.50
C ILE A 74 0.64 1.01 -16.10
N THR A 75 -0.09 0.43 -15.14
CA THR A 75 -0.11 0.92 -13.76
C THR A 75 1.26 0.84 -13.12
N ARG A 76 2.02 -0.23 -13.35
CA ARG A 76 3.40 -0.35 -12.87
C ARG A 76 4.36 0.67 -13.47
N LYS A 77 4.18 1.10 -14.72
CA LYS A 77 4.99 2.18 -15.30
C LYS A 77 4.84 3.49 -14.54
N TRP A 78 3.64 3.77 -14.02
CA TRP A 78 3.37 4.97 -13.21
C TRP A 78 3.70 4.79 -11.73
N LEU A 79 3.39 3.62 -11.19
CA LEU A 79 3.45 3.29 -9.77
C LEU A 79 4.23 1.97 -9.61
N PRO A 80 5.57 2.02 -9.65
CA PRO A 80 6.37 0.81 -9.69
C PRO A 80 6.26 -0.07 -8.46
N THR A 81 5.83 0.44 -7.31
CA THR A 81 5.72 -0.34 -6.06
C THR A 81 4.40 -0.09 -5.34
N LEU A 82 4.02 -0.95 -4.41
CA LEU A 82 2.82 -0.74 -3.59
C LEU A 82 2.94 0.52 -2.71
N THR A 83 4.15 0.91 -2.32
CA THR A 83 4.40 2.16 -1.60
C THR A 83 3.98 3.37 -2.42
N HIS A 84 4.32 3.43 -3.71
CA HIS A 84 3.90 4.53 -4.58
C HIS A 84 2.37 4.66 -4.69
N ILE A 85 1.67 3.51 -4.72
CA ILE A 85 0.20 3.49 -4.72
C ILE A 85 -0.33 4.09 -3.41
N GLN A 86 0.24 3.70 -2.27
CA GLN A 86 -0.15 4.22 -0.96
C GLN A 86 0.12 5.73 -0.82
N GLU A 87 1.26 6.20 -1.30
CA GLU A 87 1.63 7.62 -1.29
C GLU A 87 0.66 8.45 -2.14
N LEU A 88 0.33 7.98 -3.36
CA LEU A 88 -0.66 8.64 -4.20
C LEU A 88 -2.01 8.78 -3.48
N TYR A 89 -2.50 7.71 -2.83
CA TYR A 89 -3.79 7.73 -2.13
C TYR A 89 -3.80 8.55 -0.83
N GLN A 90 -2.64 8.94 -0.30
CA GLN A 90 -2.56 9.90 0.78
C GLN A 90 -2.76 11.34 0.31
N VAL A 91 -2.40 11.64 -0.95
CA VAL A 91 -2.48 12.99 -1.53
C VAL A 91 -3.78 13.22 -2.29
N THR A 92 -4.40 12.16 -2.83
CA THR A 92 -5.60 12.30 -3.66
C THR A 92 -6.63 11.21 -3.43
N LYS A 93 -7.90 11.58 -3.63
CA LYS A 93 -9.00 10.61 -3.72
C LYS A 93 -9.03 10.00 -5.12
N HIS A 94 -9.58 8.79 -5.22
CA HIS A 94 -9.85 8.17 -6.51
C HIS A 94 -10.72 9.10 -7.38
N SER A 95 -10.28 9.35 -8.61
CA SER A 95 -11.09 9.99 -9.64
C SER A 95 -11.15 9.09 -10.87
N PHE A 96 -12.24 9.22 -11.63
CA PHE A 96 -12.43 8.47 -12.87
C PHE A 96 -11.28 8.75 -13.85
N THR A 97 -11.00 10.03 -14.11
CA THR A 97 -9.91 10.48 -14.99
C THR A 97 -8.56 9.90 -14.60
N LEU A 98 -8.16 10.03 -13.32
CA LEU A 98 -6.87 9.54 -12.86
C LEU A 98 -6.77 8.02 -13.02
N THR A 99 -7.85 7.30 -12.71
CA THR A 99 -7.90 5.84 -12.88
C THR A 99 -7.72 5.45 -14.35
N GLN A 100 -8.32 6.16 -15.30
CA GLN A 100 -8.15 5.87 -16.73
C GLN A 100 -6.69 6.03 -17.19
N ILE A 101 -6.02 7.10 -16.74
CA ILE A 101 -4.61 7.36 -17.05
C ILE A 101 -3.70 6.29 -16.46
N LEU A 102 -3.88 5.98 -15.17
CA LEU A 102 -3.02 5.03 -14.45
C LEU A 102 -3.21 3.59 -14.91
N THR A 103 -4.41 3.21 -15.36
CA THR A 103 -4.69 1.82 -15.76
C THR A 103 -4.51 1.57 -17.25
N GLY A 104 -4.41 2.62 -18.06
CA GLY A 104 -4.43 2.43 -19.51
C GLY A 104 -5.82 2.14 -20.05
N HIS A 105 -6.89 2.41 -19.30
CA HIS A 105 -8.25 2.02 -19.65
C HIS A 105 -9.13 3.25 -19.89
N GLY A 106 -9.43 3.56 -21.14
CA GLY A 106 -10.31 4.69 -21.44
C GLY A 106 -10.56 4.93 -22.91
N TYR A 107 -11.06 6.12 -23.24
CA TYR A 107 -11.54 6.46 -24.58
C TYR A 107 -10.42 6.76 -25.60
N HIS A 108 -9.16 6.48 -25.30
CA HIS A 108 -8.07 6.67 -26.25
C HIS A 108 -8.01 5.48 -27.23
N LYS A 109 -7.67 5.75 -28.49
CA LYS A 109 -7.85 4.77 -29.55
C LYS A 109 -6.98 3.52 -29.41
N GLU A 110 -5.81 3.58 -28.77
CA GLU A 110 -5.02 2.37 -28.50
C GLU A 110 -5.83 1.34 -27.69
N TYR A 111 -6.50 1.79 -26.63
CA TYR A 111 -7.39 0.94 -25.85
C TYR A 111 -8.63 0.53 -26.65
N LEU A 112 -9.33 1.48 -27.28
CA LEU A 112 -10.56 1.17 -28.02
C LEU A 112 -10.34 0.18 -29.17
N HIS A 113 -9.23 0.32 -29.91
CA HIS A 113 -8.84 -0.58 -30.99
C HIS A 113 -8.51 -1.98 -30.47
N ARG A 114 -7.79 -2.09 -29.34
CA ARG A 114 -7.52 -3.38 -28.67
C ARG A 114 -8.81 -4.15 -28.35
N PHE A 115 -9.89 -3.42 -28.01
CA PHE A 115 -11.21 -3.98 -27.76
C PHE A 115 -12.12 -4.03 -29.00
N LYS A 116 -11.59 -3.73 -30.19
CA LYS A 116 -12.31 -3.77 -31.48
C LYS A 116 -13.54 -2.84 -31.53
N ILE A 117 -13.48 -1.71 -30.82
CA ILE A 117 -14.53 -0.68 -30.79
C ILE A 117 -14.33 0.32 -31.94
N VAL A 118 -13.08 0.53 -32.37
CA VAL A 118 -12.69 1.42 -33.48
C VAL A 118 -11.74 0.69 -34.41
N GLU A 119 -11.71 1.11 -35.68
CA GLU A 119 -10.95 0.45 -36.76
C GLU A 119 -9.43 0.64 -36.68
N ASN A 120 -8.96 1.73 -36.08
CA ASN A 120 -7.52 2.03 -35.95
C ASN A 120 -7.18 2.65 -34.60
N ASN A 121 -5.90 2.57 -34.23
CA ASN A 121 -5.36 3.17 -33.03
C ASN A 121 -4.66 4.52 -33.26
N THR A 122 -4.72 5.09 -34.48
CA THR A 122 -3.97 6.30 -34.83
C THR A 122 -4.64 7.57 -34.32
N CYS A 123 -3.84 8.52 -33.85
CA CYS A 123 -4.31 9.76 -33.27
C CYS A 123 -4.78 10.73 -34.37
N PRO A 124 -5.98 11.35 -34.25
CA PRO A 124 -6.44 12.36 -35.20
C PRO A 124 -5.64 13.68 -35.20
N CYS A 125 -4.52 13.76 -34.47
CA CYS A 125 -3.65 14.93 -34.52
C CYS A 125 -2.70 14.91 -35.73
N ASP A 126 -2.29 13.73 -36.18
CA ASP A 126 -1.35 13.50 -37.27
C ASP A 126 -1.67 12.25 -38.12
N ASP A 127 -2.74 11.53 -37.77
CA ASP A 127 -3.23 10.29 -38.38
C ASP A 127 -2.19 9.17 -38.50
N THR A 128 -1.07 9.26 -37.77
CA THR A 128 0.08 8.35 -37.90
C THR A 128 0.54 7.82 -36.55
N ALA A 129 0.66 8.67 -35.54
CA ALA A 129 1.07 8.26 -34.20
C ALA A 129 -0.02 7.42 -33.53
N VAL A 130 0.37 6.38 -32.79
CA VAL A 130 -0.57 5.64 -31.94
C VAL A 130 -1.10 6.58 -30.85
N GLN A 131 -2.42 6.67 -30.72
CA GLN A 131 -3.07 7.44 -29.66
C GLN A 131 -3.02 6.68 -28.33
N SER A 132 -1.81 6.51 -27.79
CA SER A 132 -1.57 6.02 -26.43
C SER A 132 -1.74 7.14 -25.42
N ILE A 133 -1.88 6.79 -24.14
CA ILE A 133 -1.88 7.79 -23.05
C ILE A 133 -0.56 8.57 -23.02
N PHE A 134 0.57 7.92 -23.28
CA PHE A 134 1.87 8.60 -23.31
C PHE A 134 1.94 9.63 -24.43
N HIS A 135 1.45 9.30 -25.63
CA HIS A 135 1.35 10.27 -26.72
C HIS A 135 0.45 11.45 -26.32
N LEU A 136 -0.73 11.18 -25.76
CA LEU A 136 -1.68 12.22 -25.34
C LEU A 136 -1.08 13.17 -24.28
N LEU A 137 -0.30 12.62 -23.34
CA LEU A 137 0.35 13.37 -22.27
C LEU A 137 1.58 14.14 -22.74
N ASN A 138 2.45 13.51 -23.54
CA ASN A 138 3.80 14.02 -23.79
C ASN A 138 3.94 14.73 -25.15
N ASP A 139 3.21 14.27 -26.16
CA ASP A 139 3.56 14.59 -27.56
C ASP A 139 2.42 15.30 -28.28
N CYS A 140 1.18 14.88 -28.04
CA CYS A 140 0.01 15.28 -28.83
C CYS A 140 -0.13 16.81 -28.90
N PRO A 141 -0.08 17.42 -30.09
CA PRO A 141 -0.12 18.87 -30.23
C PRO A 141 -1.47 19.46 -29.79
N LYS A 142 -2.55 18.67 -29.81
CA LYS A 142 -3.88 19.09 -29.34
C LYS A 142 -3.90 19.43 -27.85
N PHE A 143 -2.99 18.87 -27.06
CA PHE A 143 -2.89 19.10 -25.62
C PHE A 143 -1.63 19.90 -25.24
N GLN A 144 -0.97 20.52 -26.21
CA GLN A 144 0.27 21.27 -26.00
C GLN A 144 0.11 22.41 -24.99
N ALA A 145 -1.01 23.14 -25.01
CA ALA A 145 -1.23 24.27 -24.11
C ALA A 145 -1.24 23.84 -22.63
N THR A 146 -2.08 22.85 -22.28
CA THR A 146 -2.15 22.34 -20.89
C THR A 146 -0.90 21.57 -20.50
N ARG A 147 -0.24 20.87 -21.45
CA ARG A 147 1.07 20.26 -21.23
C ARG A 147 2.11 21.31 -20.86
N LEU A 148 2.21 22.40 -21.62
CA LEU A 148 3.19 23.46 -21.39
C LEU A 148 3.02 24.10 -20.01
N THR A 149 1.77 24.33 -19.58
CA THR A 149 1.48 24.77 -18.21
C THR A 149 2.06 23.80 -17.19
N HIS A 150 1.76 22.51 -17.32
CA HIS A 150 2.26 21.50 -16.38
C HIS A 150 3.79 21.39 -16.38
N THR A 151 4.42 21.31 -17.56
CA THR A 151 5.89 21.17 -17.67
C THR A 151 6.61 22.42 -17.15
N THR A 152 6.05 23.61 -17.36
CA THR A 152 6.61 24.86 -16.82
C THR A 152 6.50 24.89 -15.29
N THR A 153 5.36 24.48 -14.74
CA THR A 153 5.19 24.35 -13.28
C THR A 153 6.19 23.34 -12.71
N CYS A 154 6.35 22.18 -13.34
CA CYS A 154 7.34 21.18 -12.94
C CYS A 154 8.77 21.73 -12.97
N ALA A 155 9.14 22.45 -14.02
CA ALA A 155 10.46 23.10 -14.12
C ALA A 155 10.69 24.12 -12.99
N ASN A 156 9.69 24.93 -12.64
CA ASN A 156 9.77 25.89 -11.54
C ASN A 156 10.00 25.20 -10.18
N PHE A 157 9.42 24.03 -9.98
CA PHE A 157 9.60 23.23 -8.76
C PHE A 157 10.74 22.21 -8.84
N LYS A 158 11.51 22.17 -9.94
CA LYS A 158 12.57 21.19 -10.22
C LYS A 158 12.11 19.73 -10.07
N VAL A 159 10.90 19.46 -10.55
CA VAL A 159 10.26 18.15 -10.58
C VAL A 159 10.27 17.61 -12.01
N GLN A 160 10.49 16.31 -12.19
CA GLN A 160 10.33 15.68 -13.48
C GLN A 160 8.85 15.64 -13.90
N PRO A 161 8.47 16.24 -15.04
CA PRO A 161 7.09 16.18 -15.54
C PRO A 161 6.64 14.73 -15.71
N PHE A 162 5.37 14.47 -15.38
CA PHE A 162 4.74 13.14 -15.49
C PHE A 162 5.38 12.02 -14.64
N SER A 163 6.37 12.30 -13.79
CA SER A 163 6.80 11.37 -12.74
C SER A 163 5.82 11.44 -11.57
N ILE A 164 4.91 10.45 -11.43
CA ILE A 164 3.90 10.47 -10.36
C ILE A 164 4.55 10.61 -8.98
N GLU A 165 5.63 9.86 -8.73
CA GLU A 165 6.38 9.92 -7.48
C GLU A 165 6.85 11.35 -7.15
N GLU A 166 7.28 12.12 -8.15
CA GLU A 166 7.78 13.48 -7.91
C GLU A 166 6.65 14.52 -7.88
N ILE A 167 5.69 14.44 -8.81
CA ILE A 167 4.65 15.48 -8.94
C ILE A 167 3.69 15.49 -7.74
N ILE A 168 3.47 14.37 -7.04
CA ILE A 168 2.62 14.34 -5.84
C ILE A 168 3.29 15.04 -4.64
N LYS A 169 4.61 15.25 -4.67
CA LYS A 169 5.35 15.90 -3.57
C LYS A 169 5.10 17.41 -3.49
N LYS A 170 4.51 18.03 -4.52
CA LYS A 170 4.14 19.45 -4.54
C LYS A 170 2.71 19.62 -5.05
N GLU A 171 1.89 20.34 -4.30
CA GLU A 171 0.48 20.58 -4.63
C GLU A 171 0.31 21.19 -6.02
N SER A 172 1.07 22.24 -6.36
CA SER A 172 0.95 22.91 -7.66
C SER A 172 1.31 22.03 -8.86
N THR A 173 2.31 21.15 -8.74
CA THR A 173 2.66 20.23 -9.84
C THR A 173 1.59 19.17 -10.01
N PHE A 174 1.02 18.69 -8.91
CA PHE A 174 -0.07 17.71 -8.97
C PHE A 174 -1.37 18.31 -9.51
N GLU A 175 -1.75 19.52 -9.08
CA GLU A 175 -2.94 20.20 -9.59
C GLU A 175 -2.86 20.49 -11.09
N THR A 176 -1.70 20.96 -11.57
CA THR A 176 -1.51 21.17 -13.01
C THR A 176 -1.51 19.87 -13.81
N PHE A 177 -1.00 18.77 -13.24
CA PHE A 177 -1.13 17.44 -13.83
C PHE A 177 -2.60 17.01 -13.91
N LEU A 178 -3.35 17.13 -12.81
CA LEU A 178 -4.78 16.82 -12.77
C LEU A 178 -5.57 17.64 -13.80
N HIS A 179 -5.27 18.92 -13.93
CA HIS A 179 -5.87 19.78 -14.95
C HIS A 179 -5.60 19.26 -16.37
N HIS A 180 -4.34 18.91 -16.67
CA HIS A 180 -3.93 18.40 -17.97
C HIS A 180 -4.64 17.07 -18.31
N ILE A 181 -4.64 16.08 -17.40
CA ILE A 181 -5.33 14.81 -17.66
C ILE A 181 -6.84 14.97 -17.81
N ASN A 182 -7.46 15.88 -17.05
CA ASN A 182 -8.88 16.17 -17.17
C ASN A 182 -9.21 16.81 -18.53
N SER A 183 -8.34 17.71 -19.02
CA SER A 183 -8.48 18.28 -20.36
C SER A 183 -8.42 17.19 -21.43
N ILE A 184 -7.51 16.23 -21.30
CA ILE A 184 -7.41 15.09 -22.24
C ILE A 184 -8.70 14.29 -22.23
N ILE A 185 -9.07 13.72 -21.07
CA ILE A 185 -10.20 12.79 -20.98
C ILE A 185 -11.53 13.43 -21.40
N LYS A 186 -11.77 14.70 -21.05
CA LYS A 186 -12.97 15.43 -21.48
C LYS A 186 -13.05 15.60 -22.99
N SER A 187 -11.91 15.77 -23.66
CA SER A 187 -11.85 15.96 -25.11
C SER A 187 -11.91 14.64 -25.89
N LEU A 188 -11.50 13.50 -25.31
CA LEU A 188 -11.30 12.25 -26.06
C LEU A 188 -12.54 11.74 -26.80
N LYS A 189 -13.75 11.79 -26.21
CA LYS A 189 -14.97 11.31 -26.88
C LYS A 189 -15.26 12.06 -28.17
N LYS A 190 -15.26 13.39 -28.09
CA LYS A 190 -15.45 14.29 -29.25
C LYS A 190 -14.28 14.17 -30.23
N PHE A 191 -13.06 14.11 -29.71
CA PHE A 191 -11.84 14.04 -30.51
C PHE A 191 -11.76 12.75 -31.34
N ASN A 192 -12.29 11.64 -30.81
CA ASN A 192 -12.31 10.35 -31.49
C ASN A 192 -13.61 10.07 -32.25
N GLY A 193 -14.59 10.98 -32.22
CA GLY A 193 -15.86 10.82 -32.92
C GLY A 193 -16.70 9.65 -32.41
N THR A 194 -16.61 9.33 -31.11
CA THR A 194 -17.36 8.23 -30.47
C THR A 194 -18.62 8.73 -29.74
N GLU A 195 -19.28 9.76 -30.28
CA GLU A 195 -20.57 10.26 -29.79
C GLU A 195 -21.75 9.47 -30.37
#